data_AF-A0A246GAY5-F1
#
_entry.id   AF-A0A246GAY5-F1
#
_cell.length_a   1.000
_cell.length_b   1.000
_cell.length_c   1.000
_cell.angle_alpha   90.00
_cell.angle_beta   90.00
_cell.angle_gamma   90.00
#
_symmetry.space_group_name_H-M   'P 1'
#
loop_
_entity.id
_entity.type
_entity.pdbx_description
1 polymer ?
#
loop_
_entity_poly.entity_id
_entity_poly.type
_entity_poly.pdbx_seq_one_letter_code
_entity_poly.pdbx_strand_id
1 'polypeptide(L)'
;RDFMPNASCALWDTYRKRYNIGLDVSSENKKFRLFYKEWESFNGEFMCYFRPEILKPTPESRALPKVIVFDWETGYKDHYRGLVFLNEETIFDHFKNIPEGSTHRFAIKIAADNSGMELFVDNTKIEVDSMRIWPINEAGKYKDSYKENEK
;
A
#
# COMPACT_ATOMS: atom_id res chain seq x y z
N ARG A 1 -11.47 -9.49 13.89
CA ARG A 1 -10.54 -10.62 13.76
C ARG A 1 -11.25 -11.65 12.90
N ASP A 2 -10.84 -11.81 11.66
CA ASP A 2 -11.53 -12.73 10.73
C ASP A 2 -11.33 -14.17 11.22
N PHE A 3 -12.44 -14.86 11.49
CA PHE A 3 -12.41 -16.27 11.90
C PHE A 3 -12.11 -17.13 10.67
N MET A 4 -10.96 -17.80 10.65
CA MET A 4 -10.55 -18.69 9.56
C MET A 4 -10.62 -20.17 10.02
N PRO A 5 -11.82 -20.78 10.03
CA PRO A 5 -12.00 -22.15 10.54
C PRO A 5 -11.23 -23.22 9.77
N ASN A 6 -10.82 -22.91 8.54
CA ASN A 6 -10.16 -23.85 7.63
C ASN A 6 -8.65 -23.61 7.51
N ALA A 7 -8.06 -22.70 8.29
CA ALA A 7 -6.64 -22.41 8.21
C ALA A 7 -5.82 -23.56 8.82
N SER A 8 -5.03 -24.24 7.99
CA SER A 8 -4.11 -25.29 8.43
C SER A 8 -2.87 -24.68 9.10
N CYS A 9 -2.13 -25.47 9.89
CA CYS A 9 -0.84 -25.03 10.46
C CYS A 9 0.12 -24.55 9.37
N ALA A 10 0.18 -25.26 8.24
CA ALA A 10 1.04 -24.91 7.10
C ALA A 10 0.67 -23.55 6.48
N LEU A 11 -0.64 -23.23 6.41
CA LEU A 11 -1.10 -21.94 5.92
C LEU A 11 -0.67 -20.81 6.87
N TRP A 12 -0.82 -21.03 8.18
CA TRP A 12 -0.35 -20.08 9.18
C TRP A 12 1.17 -19.89 9.16
N ASP A 13 1.95 -20.95 8.90
CA ASP A 13 3.40 -20.84 8.74
C ASP A 13 3.75 -19.94 7.54
N THR A 14 2.96 -20.02 6.47
CA THR A 14 3.12 -19.18 5.29
C THR A 14 2.80 -17.71 5.61
N TYR A 15 1.72 -17.42 6.33
CA TYR A 15 1.35 -16.05 6.73
C TYR A 15 2.35 -15.40 7.69
N ARG A 16 3.17 -16.20 8.40
CA ARG A 16 4.16 -15.70 9.35
C ARG A 16 5.53 -15.42 8.73
N LYS A 17 5.79 -15.87 7.50
CA LYS A 17 7.04 -15.56 6.79
C LYS A 17 7.21 -14.06 6.67
N ARG A 18 8.43 -13.58 6.93
CA ARG A 18 8.76 -12.15 6.91
C ARG A 18 9.73 -11.79 5.79
N TYR A 19 9.51 -10.65 5.18
CA TYR A 19 10.40 -10.08 4.17
C TYR A 19 10.73 -8.63 4.53
N ASN A 20 11.88 -8.13 4.10
CA ASN A 20 12.23 -6.73 4.26
C ASN A 20 11.53 -5.92 3.16
N ILE A 21 10.38 -5.34 3.48
CA ILE A 21 9.52 -4.72 2.48
C ILE A 21 9.51 -3.20 2.62
N GLY A 22 9.80 -2.52 1.50
CA GLY A 22 9.53 -1.09 1.31
C GLY A 22 8.30 -0.87 0.44
N LEU A 23 7.47 0.12 0.79
CA LEU A 23 6.28 0.51 0.04
C LEU A 23 6.46 1.90 -0.57
N ASP A 24 6.58 1.96 -1.89
CA ASP A 24 6.59 3.18 -2.70
C ASP A 24 5.19 3.45 -3.28
N VAL A 25 4.74 4.70 -3.23
CA VAL A 25 3.50 5.14 -3.88
C VAL A 25 3.83 6.38 -4.69
N SER A 26 3.50 6.35 -5.98
CA SER A 26 3.88 7.38 -6.94
C SER A 26 2.77 7.65 -7.94
N SER A 27 2.82 8.81 -8.57
CA SER A 27 1.94 9.19 -9.68
C SER A 27 2.70 10.05 -10.67
N GLU A 28 2.29 9.99 -11.93
CA GLU A 28 2.76 10.91 -12.98
C GLU A 28 2.15 12.31 -12.84
N ASN A 29 1.12 12.47 -12.00
CA ASN A 29 0.55 13.78 -11.70
C ASN A 29 1.58 14.65 -10.97
N LYS A 30 2.00 15.76 -11.59
CA LYS A 30 3.04 16.67 -11.05
C LYS A 30 2.67 17.32 -9.72
N LYS A 31 1.38 17.33 -9.35
CA LYS A 31 0.88 17.88 -8.08
C LYS A 31 0.69 16.79 -7.01
N PHE A 32 1.05 15.54 -7.30
CA PHE A 32 0.90 14.42 -6.38
C PHE A 32 1.61 14.68 -5.06
N ARG A 33 0.85 14.56 -3.97
CA ARG A 33 1.32 14.71 -2.61
C ARG A 33 0.73 13.58 -1.78
N LEU A 34 1.60 12.72 -1.26
CA LEU A 34 1.20 11.56 -0.44
C LEU A 34 1.22 11.89 1.04
N PHE A 35 0.21 11.51 1.81
CA PHE A 35 0.05 11.93 3.21
C PHE A 35 -0.06 10.79 4.22
N TYR A 36 -0.49 9.63 3.76
CA TYR A 36 -0.73 8.46 4.60
C TYR A 36 -0.42 7.18 3.83
N LYS A 37 0.12 6.18 4.53
CA LYS A 37 0.17 4.79 4.08
C LYS A 37 -0.16 3.90 5.25
N GLU A 38 -0.85 2.80 4.97
CA GLU A 38 -1.11 1.72 5.90
C GLU A 38 -0.92 0.39 5.19
N TRP A 39 -0.44 -0.58 5.96
CA TRP A 39 -0.13 -1.94 5.54
C TRP A 39 -0.78 -2.90 6.52
N GLU A 40 -1.76 -3.69 6.07
CA GLU A 40 -2.38 -4.76 6.85
C GLU A 40 -2.02 -6.11 6.21
N SER A 41 -1.45 -7.02 6.98
CA SER A 41 -0.98 -8.34 6.55
C SER A 41 -2.00 -9.45 6.78
N PHE A 42 -1.87 -10.57 6.07
CA PHE A 42 -2.75 -11.75 6.24
C PHE A 42 -2.73 -12.33 7.66
N ASN A 43 -1.62 -12.18 8.39
CA ASN A 43 -1.52 -12.60 9.79
C ASN A 43 -2.12 -11.60 10.80
N GLY A 44 -2.64 -10.46 10.34
CA GLY A 44 -3.21 -9.39 11.17
C GLY A 44 -2.19 -8.38 11.70
N GLU A 45 -0.92 -8.45 11.30
CA GLU A 45 0.00 -7.33 11.50
C GLU A 45 -0.51 -6.10 10.75
N PHE A 46 -0.47 -4.93 11.39
CA PHE A 46 -0.79 -3.68 10.74
C PHE A 46 0.28 -2.63 11.06
N MET A 47 0.49 -1.69 10.13
CA MET A 47 1.41 -0.57 10.32
C MET A 47 0.91 0.66 9.59
N CYS A 48 1.01 1.82 10.24
CA CYS A 48 0.63 3.11 9.70
C CYS A 48 1.86 4.01 9.62
N TYR A 49 2.00 4.72 8.50
CA TYR A 49 3.08 5.66 8.25
C TYR A 49 2.53 7.05 7.96
N PHE A 50 3.22 8.06 8.48
CA PHE A 50 2.91 9.47 8.26
C PHE A 50 4.13 10.23 7.73
N ARG A 51 3.95 11.50 7.36
CA ARG A 51 5.08 12.37 7.01
C ARG A 51 5.97 12.65 8.24
N PRO A 52 7.30 12.74 8.07
CA PRO A 52 8.03 12.67 6.79
C PRO A 52 8.37 11.24 6.33
N GLU A 53 8.19 10.22 7.18
CA GLU A 53 8.65 8.85 6.96
C GLU A 53 8.12 8.23 5.67
N ILE A 54 6.86 8.49 5.30
CA ILE A 54 6.26 7.98 4.05
C ILE A 54 6.98 8.39 2.77
N LEU A 55 7.77 9.49 2.80
CA LEU A 55 8.48 10.01 1.64
C LEU A 55 9.80 9.29 1.37
N LYS A 56 10.32 8.56 2.37
CA LYS A 56 11.56 7.78 2.26
C LYS A 56 11.34 6.41 2.93
N PRO A 57 10.50 5.55 2.33
CA PRO A 57 10.22 4.24 2.91
C PRO A 57 11.51 3.42 2.97
N THR A 58 11.95 3.07 4.17
CA THR A 58 13.00 2.08 4.38
C THR A 58 12.36 0.69 4.42
N PRO A 59 12.96 -0.33 3.79
CA PRO A 59 12.46 -1.69 3.93
C PRO A 59 12.50 -2.14 5.40
N GLU A 60 11.40 -2.70 5.89
CA GLU A 60 11.33 -3.27 7.24
C GLU A 60 10.76 -4.68 7.20
N SER A 61 11.21 -5.52 8.13
CA SER A 61 10.78 -6.92 8.25
C SER A 61 9.29 -7.01 8.58
N ARG A 62 8.49 -7.57 7.67
CA ARG A 62 7.04 -7.73 7.83
C ARG A 62 6.48 -8.89 7.01
N ALA A 63 5.29 -9.35 7.39
CA ALA A 63 4.52 -10.30 6.58
C ALA A 63 3.93 -9.65 5.30
N LEU A 64 3.55 -10.48 4.33
CA LEU A 64 2.94 -10.04 3.07
C LEU A 64 1.57 -9.36 3.32
N PRO A 65 1.24 -8.30 2.56
CA PRO A 65 0.05 -7.51 2.80
C PRO A 65 -1.19 -8.24 2.28
N LYS A 66 -2.27 -8.14 3.03
CA LYS A 66 -3.65 -8.39 2.57
C LYS A 66 -4.24 -7.11 1.98
N VAL A 67 -4.02 -5.97 2.63
CA VAL A 67 -4.53 -4.67 2.19
C VAL A 67 -3.46 -3.59 2.34
N ILE A 68 -3.35 -2.74 1.33
CA ILE A 68 -2.56 -1.50 1.41
C ILE A 68 -3.52 -0.32 1.26
N VAL A 69 -3.46 0.62 2.20
CA VAL A 69 -4.27 1.85 2.19
C VAL A 69 -3.35 3.05 2.09
N PHE A 70 -3.74 4.09 1.37
CA PHE A 70 -2.96 5.33 1.31
C PHE A 70 -3.81 6.52 0.90
N ASP A 71 -3.46 7.69 1.41
CA ASP A 71 -4.16 8.94 1.08
C ASP A 71 -3.21 9.89 0.36
N TRP A 72 -3.70 10.47 -0.74
CA TRP A 72 -2.96 11.46 -1.52
C TRP A 72 -3.84 12.61 -1.96
N GLU A 73 -3.17 13.65 -2.44
CA GLU A 73 -3.81 14.78 -3.10
C GLU A 73 -3.13 15.10 -4.42
N THR A 74 -3.89 15.72 -5.32
CA THR A 74 -3.37 16.25 -6.59
C THR A 74 -3.76 17.71 -6.84
N GLY A 75 -4.47 18.36 -5.90
CA GLY A 75 -5.00 19.71 -6.08
C GLY A 75 -5.98 20.11 -4.97
N TYR A 76 -6.27 21.40 -4.88
CA TYR A 76 -7.15 21.94 -3.83
C TYR A 76 -8.52 21.26 -3.92
N LYS A 77 -8.89 20.53 -2.85
CA LYS A 77 -10.09 19.67 -2.76
C LYS A 77 -10.03 18.35 -3.54
N ASP A 78 -8.93 18.05 -4.21
CA ASP A 78 -8.68 16.77 -4.89
C ASP A 78 -7.93 15.82 -3.94
N HIS A 79 -8.66 15.30 -2.95
CA HIS A 79 -8.17 14.35 -1.95
C HIS A 79 -8.73 12.96 -2.23
N TYR A 80 -7.88 11.94 -2.14
CA TYR A 80 -8.24 10.57 -2.47
C TYR A 80 -7.69 9.58 -1.45
N ARG A 81 -8.47 8.51 -1.22
CA ARG A 81 -8.03 7.28 -0.55
C ARG A 81 -7.94 6.15 -1.56
N GLY A 82 -6.79 5.48 -1.58
CA GLY A 82 -6.54 4.27 -2.34
C GLY A 82 -6.61 3.07 -1.42
N LEU A 83 -7.25 2.00 -1.89
CA LEU A 83 -7.17 0.69 -1.29
C LEU A 83 -6.73 -0.31 -2.36
N VAL A 84 -5.75 -1.13 -2.03
CA VAL A 84 -5.30 -2.26 -2.85
C VAL A 84 -5.49 -3.52 -2.03
N PHE A 85 -6.42 -4.38 -2.46
CA PHE A 85 -6.70 -5.67 -1.84
C PHE A 85 -5.93 -6.75 -2.61
N LEU A 86 -4.94 -7.36 -1.96
CA LEU A 86 -4.11 -8.38 -2.60
C LEU A 86 -4.83 -9.71 -2.65
N ASN A 87 -4.70 -10.38 -3.80
CA ASN A 87 -5.10 -11.77 -3.94
C ASN A 87 -4.10 -12.66 -3.21
N GLU A 88 -4.61 -13.48 -2.29
CA GLU A 88 -3.81 -14.41 -1.48
C GLU A 88 -3.00 -15.38 -2.36
N GLU A 89 -3.67 -16.09 -3.27
CA GLU A 89 -3.03 -17.10 -4.11
C GLU A 89 -1.92 -16.49 -4.97
N THR A 90 -2.19 -15.37 -5.64
CA THR A 90 -1.24 -14.68 -6.51
C THR A 90 0.01 -14.21 -5.74
N ILE A 91 -0.17 -13.56 -4.58
CA ILE A 91 0.98 -13.03 -3.85
C ILE A 91 1.80 -14.14 -3.20
N PHE A 92 1.17 -15.19 -2.68
CA PHE A 92 1.90 -16.31 -2.08
C PHE A 92 2.60 -17.17 -3.14
N ASP A 93 2.03 -17.34 -4.33
CA ASP A 93 2.73 -18.02 -5.43
C ASP A 93 3.94 -17.21 -5.90
N HIS A 94 3.80 -15.88 -6.05
CA HIS A 94 4.90 -15.00 -6.40
C HIS A 94 6.08 -15.10 -5.41
N PHE A 95 5.80 -15.26 -4.11
CA PHE A 95 6.80 -15.38 -3.05
C PHE A 95 7.19 -16.83 -2.68
N LYS A 96 6.63 -17.84 -3.33
CA LYS A 96 6.76 -19.25 -2.93
C LYS A 96 8.21 -19.73 -2.82
N ASN A 97 9.06 -19.31 -3.76
CA ASN A 97 10.48 -19.67 -3.83
C ASN A 97 11.41 -18.52 -3.41
N ILE A 98 10.84 -17.45 -2.85
CA ILE A 98 11.60 -16.30 -2.38
C ILE A 98 12.07 -16.57 -0.93
N PRO A 99 13.38 -16.50 -0.65
CA PRO A 99 13.90 -16.73 0.70
C PRO A 99 13.33 -15.75 1.73
N GLU A 100 13.07 -16.22 2.95
CA GLU A 100 12.66 -15.33 4.03
C GLU A 100 13.75 -14.30 4.36
N GLY A 101 13.37 -13.09 4.71
CA GLY A 101 14.29 -11.99 5.03
C GLY A 101 14.93 -11.29 3.83
N SER A 102 14.62 -11.71 2.59
CA SER A 102 15.02 -10.96 1.40
C SER A 102 14.32 -9.60 1.32
N THR A 103 14.93 -8.67 0.59
CA THR A 103 14.44 -7.29 0.44
C THR A 103 13.66 -7.13 -0.84
N HIS A 104 12.45 -6.58 -0.73
CA HIS A 104 11.53 -6.38 -1.85
C HIS A 104 10.91 -4.98 -1.82
N ARG A 105 10.63 -4.44 -3.00
CA ARG A 105 9.93 -3.16 -3.14
C ARG A 105 8.56 -3.36 -3.75
N PHE A 106 7.55 -2.94 -2.99
CA PHE A 106 6.18 -2.82 -3.45
C PHE A 106 6.01 -1.39 -3.98
N ALA A 107 5.66 -1.25 -5.25
CA ALA A 107 5.46 0.05 -5.88
C ALA A 107 4.03 0.14 -6.39
N ILE A 108 3.28 1.09 -5.84
CA ILE A 108 1.96 1.46 -6.33
C ILE A 108 2.12 2.67 -7.25
N LYS A 109 1.62 2.54 -8.47
CA LYS A 109 1.59 3.61 -9.47
C LYS A 109 0.16 4.05 -9.70
N ILE A 110 -0.11 5.34 -9.54
CA ILE A 110 -1.43 5.94 -9.71
C ILE A 110 -1.43 6.70 -11.04
N ALA A 111 -2.46 6.48 -11.86
CA ALA A 111 -2.65 7.19 -13.12
C ALA A 111 -2.72 8.71 -12.90
N ALA A 112 -2.26 9.49 -13.88
CA ALA A 112 -2.16 10.95 -13.76
C ALA A 112 -3.51 11.64 -13.48
N ASP A 113 -4.61 11.04 -13.95
CA ASP A 113 -5.98 11.50 -13.79
C ASP A 113 -6.69 10.91 -12.56
N ASN A 114 -5.98 10.15 -11.72
CA ASN A 114 -6.51 9.44 -10.55
C ASN A 114 -7.60 8.40 -10.89
N SER A 115 -7.68 7.91 -12.13
CA SER A 115 -8.71 6.94 -12.55
C SER A 115 -8.38 5.49 -12.20
N GLY A 116 -7.10 5.18 -11.98
CA GLY A 116 -6.65 3.82 -11.78
C GLY A 116 -5.30 3.72 -11.09
N MET A 117 -4.96 2.50 -10.69
CA MET A 117 -3.75 2.16 -9.98
C MET A 117 -3.21 0.82 -10.46
N GLU A 118 -1.92 0.61 -10.27
CA GLU A 118 -1.23 -0.66 -10.53
C GLU A 118 -0.26 -0.97 -9.38
N LEU A 119 -0.09 -2.26 -9.08
CA LEU A 119 0.85 -2.75 -8.07
C LEU A 119 1.98 -3.51 -8.76
N PHE A 120 3.21 -3.20 -8.37
CA PHE A 120 4.40 -3.90 -8.79
C PHE A 120 5.18 -4.40 -7.56
N VAL A 121 5.76 -5.59 -7.68
CA VAL A 121 6.78 -6.12 -6.76
C VAL A 121 8.06 -6.29 -7.56
N ASP A 122 9.12 -5.57 -7.20
CA ASP A 122 10.42 -5.56 -7.90
C ASP A 122 10.29 -5.40 -9.43
N ASN A 123 9.44 -4.46 -9.85
CA ASN A 123 9.08 -4.17 -11.25
C ASN A 123 8.23 -5.22 -11.96
N THR A 124 7.82 -6.29 -11.29
CA THR A 124 6.84 -7.26 -11.81
C THR A 124 5.44 -6.82 -11.42
N LYS A 125 4.55 -6.66 -12.41
CA LYS A 125 3.14 -6.33 -12.14
C LYS A 125 2.46 -7.50 -11.43
N ILE A 126 1.75 -7.21 -10.35
CA ILE A 126 1.01 -8.19 -9.56
C ILE A 126 -0.47 -8.01 -9.79
N GLU A 127 -1.17 -9.10 -10.11
CA GLU A 127 -2.62 -9.11 -10.12
C GLU A 127 -3.17 -9.09 -8.69
N VAL A 128 -4.19 -8.27 -8.48
CA VAL A 128 -4.79 -8.03 -7.16
C VAL A 128 -6.28 -8.32 -7.25
N ASP A 129 -6.91 -8.61 -6.12
CA ASP A 129 -8.36 -8.90 -6.10
C ASP A 129 -9.17 -7.68 -6.53
N SER A 130 -8.84 -6.51 -5.96
CA SER A 130 -9.46 -5.26 -6.36
C SER A 130 -8.64 -4.05 -5.95
N MET A 131 -8.85 -2.96 -6.66
CA MET A 131 -8.34 -1.64 -6.33
C MET A 131 -9.48 -0.65 -6.28
N ARG A 132 -9.46 0.27 -5.31
CA ARG A 132 -10.50 1.27 -5.14
C ARG A 132 -9.89 2.64 -4.87
N ILE A 133 -10.47 3.64 -5.51
CA ILE A 133 -10.13 5.06 -5.30
C ILE A 133 -11.40 5.75 -4.82
N TRP A 134 -11.33 6.43 -3.68
CA TRP A 134 -12.45 7.15 -3.10
C TRP A 134 -12.09 8.62 -2.91
N PRO A 135 -12.92 9.57 -3.38
CA PRO A 135 -12.73 10.97 -3.02
C PRO A 135 -13.00 11.14 -1.52
N ILE A 136 -12.10 11.83 -0.82
CA ILE A 136 -12.25 12.14 0.60
C ILE A 136 -12.86 13.53 0.71
N ASN A 137 -14.19 13.59 0.90
CA ASN A 137 -14.89 14.86 0.92
C ASN A 137 -14.80 15.59 2.28
N GLU A 138 -14.74 14.88 3.42
CA GLU A 138 -14.62 15.49 4.74
C GLU A 138 -13.97 14.53 5.76
N ALA A 139 -12.68 14.75 6.06
CA ALA A 139 -11.99 14.58 7.35
C ALA A 139 -10.47 14.49 7.06
N GLY A 140 -9.70 15.44 7.60
CA GLY A 140 -8.24 15.45 7.43
C GLY A 140 -7.76 16.29 6.25
N LYS A 141 -8.11 17.59 6.22
CA LYS A 141 -7.37 18.55 5.39
C LYS A 141 -5.92 18.53 5.87
N TYR A 142 -5.04 17.87 5.14
CA TYR A 142 -3.62 17.91 5.45
C TYR A 142 -3.15 19.35 5.22
N LYS A 143 -2.98 20.13 6.29
CA LYS A 143 -2.73 21.59 6.24
C LYS A 143 -1.49 21.99 5.44
N ASP A 144 -0.64 21.03 5.09
CA ASP A 144 0.57 21.22 4.32
C ASP A 144 0.34 21.17 2.79
N SER A 145 -0.87 20.83 2.32
CA SER A 145 -1.13 20.72 0.89
C SER A 145 -1.34 22.04 0.15
N TYR A 146 -1.78 23.12 0.81
CA TYR A 146 -2.13 24.39 0.14
C TYR A 146 -1.63 25.67 0.84
N LYS A 147 -0.39 25.69 1.35
CA LYS A 147 0.22 26.97 1.79
C LYS A 147 0.52 27.95 0.62
N GLU A 148 0.29 27.56 -0.63
CA GLU A 148 0.60 28.37 -1.82
C GLU A 148 -0.53 29.34 -2.24
N ASN A 149 -1.72 29.28 -1.64
CA ASN A 149 -2.87 30.12 -2.01
C ASN A 149 -3.30 31.14 -0.93
N GLU A 150 -2.49 31.39 0.10
CA GLU A 150 -2.74 32.44 1.11
C GLU A 150 -2.07 33.80 0.76
N LYS A 151 -2.11 34.21 -0.51
CA LYS A 151 -1.71 35.57 -0.93
C LYS A 151 -2.82 36.25 -1.71
#